data_AF-H1BF20-F1
#
_entry.id   AF-H1BF20-F1
#
_cell.length_a   1.000
_cell.length_b   1.000
_cell.length_c   1.000
_cell.angle_alpha   90.00
_cell.angle_beta   90.00
_cell.angle_gamma   90.00
#
_symmetry.space_group_name_H-M   'P 1'
#
loop_
_entity.id
_entity.type
_entity.pdbx_description
1 polymer ?
#
loop_
_entity_poly.entity_id
_entity_poly.type
_entity_poly.pdbx_seq_one_letter_code
_entity_poly.pdbx_strand_id
1 'polypeptide(L)'
;MKLTDSYKQKLNILIPYYRNQNLKETGEGIWQQSAFYTNSDTKLPVCSSKLYCGLEKQRMLVRDAIYEFAAEKLNKRVMEDDEWNQIIDKTAHQVCKLMDFRKEKESINVLEKACRRLEICRGVLYYEEILWLFEILKAYFSAMDQVITESEFYHLDAITTVFHNDLKQLAMYYLYVYANHNEDEKIGYVLNKYEYHASQLLSNQLFAMNADLRKGKILNFLDTGKELEKLFQETNNKIQLYYLYMKLIAAYIDIDISMACKYIEKIKNFLLTNDELSLRQKSTGYMNMGTLLLYAGRYEDSIEYLEEAIKLSDRKLVRCEICISHAYRMLRLPIPHQYLITDDVAKGDMVDWLLYVFFYNLETVNNEEQKKYLIKKVLPFLEINDKLYLKILEEELELLCDNGKGYKAIYDYHVYVRKKSMRIMNKRGK
;
A
#
# COMPACT_ATOMS: atom_id res chain seq x y z
N MET A 1 28.96 -31.36 8.04
CA MET A 1 29.11 -30.52 6.84
C MET A 1 29.64 -29.17 7.30
N LYS A 2 30.64 -28.59 6.61
CA LYS A 2 31.24 -27.32 7.05
C LYS A 2 30.40 -26.15 6.52
N LEU A 3 30.05 -25.21 7.39
CA LEU A 3 29.23 -24.04 7.02
C LEU A 3 30.02 -23.10 6.12
N THR A 4 29.40 -22.59 5.06
CA THR A 4 30.00 -21.59 4.18
C THR A 4 30.17 -20.24 4.89
N ASP A 5 31.11 -19.42 4.41
CA ASP A 5 31.32 -18.07 4.96
C ASP A 5 30.09 -17.18 4.76
N SER A 6 29.39 -17.32 3.63
CA SER A 6 28.12 -16.63 3.35
C SER A 6 27.05 -16.99 4.39
N TYR A 7 26.90 -18.28 4.70
CA TYR A 7 25.95 -18.72 5.70
C TYR A 7 26.32 -18.23 7.11
N LYS A 8 27.61 -18.25 7.47
CA LYS A 8 28.09 -17.70 8.75
C LYS A 8 27.83 -16.20 8.90
N GLN A 9 27.95 -15.43 7.82
CA GLN A 9 27.60 -14.00 7.84
C GLN A 9 26.14 -13.76 8.22
N LYS A 10 25.23 -14.62 7.76
CA LYS A 10 23.80 -14.59 8.13
C LYS A 10 23.62 -14.88 9.63
N LEU A 11 24.32 -15.88 10.15
CA LEU A 11 24.28 -16.24 11.57
C LEU A 11 24.86 -15.13 12.47
N ASN A 12 25.84 -14.37 12.00
CA ASN A 12 26.38 -13.20 12.70
C ASN A 12 25.35 -12.08 12.90
N ILE A 13 24.23 -12.11 12.20
CA ILE A 13 23.12 -11.18 12.38
C ILE A 13 22.03 -11.82 13.23
N LEU A 14 21.62 -13.07 12.91
CA LEU A 14 20.50 -13.74 13.56
C LEU A 14 20.78 -14.09 15.03
N ILE A 15 21.95 -14.65 15.35
CA ILE A 15 22.26 -15.06 16.73
C ILE A 15 22.25 -13.86 17.69
N PRO A 16 22.96 -12.75 17.40
CA PRO A 16 22.92 -11.59 18.29
C PRO A 16 21.53 -10.95 18.34
N TYR A 17 20.77 -10.96 17.23
CA TYR A 17 19.40 -10.47 17.21
C TYR A 17 18.55 -11.22 18.24
N TYR A 18 18.47 -12.55 18.14
CA TYR A 18 17.67 -13.36 19.05
C TYR A 18 18.14 -13.31 20.50
N ARG A 19 19.46 -13.34 20.73
CA ARG A 19 20.02 -13.18 22.07
C ARG A 19 19.59 -11.84 22.69
N ASN A 20 19.69 -10.74 21.94
CA ASN A 20 19.32 -9.42 22.42
C ASN A 20 17.81 -9.29 22.64
N GLN A 21 16.98 -9.93 21.82
CA GLN A 21 15.53 -9.98 22.06
C GLN A 21 15.21 -10.71 23.36
N ASN A 22 15.73 -11.93 23.55
CA ASN A 22 15.53 -12.67 24.79
C ASN A 22 16.03 -11.90 26.03
N LEU A 23 17.17 -11.20 25.92
CA LEU A 23 17.67 -10.34 27.00
C LEU A 23 16.70 -9.20 27.32
N LYS A 24 16.14 -8.54 26.31
CA LYS A 24 15.19 -7.44 26.48
C LYS A 24 13.88 -7.91 27.10
N GLU A 25 13.39 -9.07 26.67
CA GLU A 25 12.10 -9.61 27.10
C GLU A 25 12.14 -10.21 28.51
N THR A 26 13.22 -10.95 28.83
CA THR A 26 13.32 -11.69 30.11
C THR A 26 14.11 -10.95 31.19
N GLY A 27 15.04 -10.08 30.79
CA GLY A 27 16.00 -9.46 31.71
C GLY A 27 17.02 -10.42 32.32
N GLU A 28 17.04 -11.69 31.89
CA GLU A 28 17.87 -12.71 32.53
C GLU A 28 19.35 -12.57 32.15
N GLY A 29 20.22 -12.68 33.16
CA GLY A 29 21.67 -12.59 33.01
C GLY A 29 22.25 -13.64 32.05
N ILE A 30 21.55 -14.75 31.80
CA ILE A 30 21.98 -15.81 30.88
C ILE A 30 22.10 -15.33 29.42
N TRP A 31 21.37 -14.27 29.06
CA TRP A 31 21.38 -13.67 27.74
C TRP A 31 22.41 -12.53 27.61
N GLN A 32 23.08 -12.17 28.71
CA GLN A 32 24.26 -11.31 28.62
C GLN A 32 25.33 -12.02 27.79
N GLN A 33 26.02 -11.26 26.95
CA GLN A 33 26.92 -11.80 25.94
C GLN A 33 27.93 -12.83 26.51
N SER A 34 28.61 -12.50 27.62
CA SER A 34 29.57 -13.42 28.26
C SER A 34 28.92 -14.72 28.77
N ALA A 35 27.76 -14.63 29.42
CA ALA A 35 27.02 -15.78 29.94
C ALA A 35 26.45 -16.64 28.80
N PHE A 36 25.98 -16.01 27.74
CA PHE A 36 25.45 -16.69 26.57
C PHE A 36 26.52 -17.57 25.91
N TYR A 37 27.77 -17.12 25.79
CA TYR A 37 28.86 -17.94 25.25
C TYR A 37 29.56 -18.84 26.29
N THR A 38 28.99 -19.02 27.48
CA THR A 38 29.53 -19.91 28.53
C THR A 38 28.74 -21.22 28.59
N ASN A 39 29.42 -22.36 28.59
CA ASN A 39 28.79 -23.67 28.74
C ASN A 39 28.24 -23.83 30.17
N SER A 40 26.97 -24.20 30.27
CA SER A 40 26.25 -24.27 31.55
C SER A 40 26.78 -25.35 32.49
N ASP A 41 27.34 -26.44 31.95
CA ASP A 41 27.83 -27.59 32.72
C ASP A 41 29.26 -27.38 33.17
N THR A 42 30.14 -26.96 32.26
CA THR A 42 31.57 -26.77 32.55
C THR A 42 31.89 -25.42 33.18
N LYS A 43 30.97 -24.46 33.09
CA LYS A 43 31.16 -23.03 33.45
C LYS A 43 32.31 -22.36 32.70
N LEU A 44 32.78 -22.95 31.60
CA LEU A 44 33.85 -22.42 30.76
C LEU A 44 33.28 -21.77 29.48
N PRO A 45 33.90 -20.68 28.99
CA PRO A 45 33.50 -20.06 27.73
C PRO A 45 33.83 -20.97 26.54
N VAL A 46 32.89 -21.09 25.58
CA VAL A 46 33.07 -21.89 24.35
C VAL A 46 34.13 -21.28 23.42
N CYS A 47 34.39 -19.98 23.55
CA CYS A 47 35.43 -19.27 22.82
C CYS A 47 35.89 -18.00 23.58
N SER A 48 36.99 -17.40 23.16
CA SER A 48 37.49 -16.17 23.79
C SER A 48 36.55 -14.98 23.56
N SER A 49 36.61 -13.98 24.45
CA SER A 49 35.80 -12.75 24.33
C SER A 49 36.00 -12.02 23.01
N LYS A 50 37.24 -11.97 22.53
CA LYS A 50 37.57 -11.41 21.21
C LYS A 50 36.77 -12.08 20.09
N LEU A 51 36.58 -13.40 20.13
CA LEU A 51 35.91 -14.16 19.07
C LEU A 51 34.42 -13.90 19.06
N TYR A 52 33.71 -14.09 20.20
CA TYR A 52 32.27 -13.84 20.21
C TYR A 52 31.94 -12.35 20.02
N CYS A 53 32.76 -11.43 20.54
CA CYS A 53 32.55 -10.00 20.28
C CYS A 53 32.79 -9.66 18.80
N GLY A 54 33.76 -10.31 18.16
CA GLY A 54 34.01 -10.17 16.73
C GLY A 54 32.86 -10.72 15.88
N LEU A 55 32.29 -11.86 16.28
CA LEU A 55 31.10 -12.48 15.70
C LEU A 55 29.92 -11.50 15.74
N GLU A 56 29.52 -11.05 16.94
CA GLU A 56 28.31 -10.23 17.08
C GLU A 56 28.44 -8.83 16.45
N LYS A 57 29.68 -8.33 16.33
CA LYS A 57 29.98 -7.08 15.59
C LYS A 57 30.11 -7.29 14.08
N GLN A 58 29.88 -8.51 13.59
CA GLN A 58 29.98 -8.90 12.18
C GLN A 58 31.39 -8.66 11.60
N ARG A 59 32.43 -8.70 12.43
CA ARG A 59 33.84 -8.46 12.06
C ARG A 59 34.65 -9.74 11.87
N MET A 60 34.15 -10.86 12.37
CA MET A 60 34.87 -12.14 12.36
C MET A 60 33.93 -13.29 12.04
N LEU A 61 34.43 -14.25 11.27
CA LEU A 61 33.84 -15.57 11.13
C LEU A 61 34.55 -16.52 12.08
N VAL A 62 33.78 -17.32 12.82
CA VAL A 62 34.32 -18.25 13.80
C VAL A 62 34.13 -19.72 13.35
N ARG A 63 34.58 -20.65 14.20
CA ARG A 63 34.41 -22.09 13.98
C ARG A 63 32.95 -22.49 14.11
N ASP A 64 32.52 -23.46 13.30
CA ASP A 64 31.13 -23.94 13.18
C ASP A 64 30.54 -24.33 14.54
N ALA A 65 31.32 -25.03 15.38
CA ALA A 65 30.93 -25.42 16.74
C ALA A 65 30.47 -24.25 17.64
N ILE A 66 30.96 -23.02 17.41
CA ILE A 66 30.53 -21.84 18.18
C ILE A 66 29.13 -21.39 17.72
N TYR A 67 28.85 -21.48 16.42
CA TYR A 67 27.51 -21.20 15.89
C TYR A 67 26.51 -22.26 16.32
N GLU A 68 26.89 -23.54 16.24
CA GLU A 68 26.06 -24.67 16.69
C GLU A 68 25.70 -24.51 18.17
N PHE A 69 26.69 -24.26 19.04
CA PHE A 69 26.48 -24.00 20.46
C PHE A 69 25.55 -22.81 20.72
N ALA A 70 25.76 -21.70 20.02
CA ALA A 70 24.95 -20.50 20.21
C ALA A 70 23.50 -20.69 19.74
N ALA A 71 23.29 -21.39 18.63
CA ALA A 71 21.93 -21.70 18.16
C ALA A 71 21.23 -22.70 19.09
N GLU A 72 21.94 -23.69 19.62
CA GLU A 72 21.40 -24.66 20.57
C GLU A 72 20.85 -23.96 21.81
N LYS A 73 21.57 -22.95 22.34
CA LYS A 73 21.06 -22.08 23.42
C LYS A 73 19.82 -21.28 23.07
N LEU A 74 19.57 -21.02 21.79
CA LEU A 74 18.34 -20.39 21.30
C LEU A 74 17.23 -21.41 21.02
N ASN A 75 17.44 -22.70 21.34
CA ASN A 75 16.59 -23.82 20.96
C ASN A 75 16.43 -23.94 19.43
N LYS A 76 17.50 -23.65 18.69
CA LYS A 76 17.56 -23.70 17.23
C LYS A 76 18.71 -24.58 16.77
N ARG A 77 18.66 -24.98 15.50
CA ARG A 77 19.71 -25.73 14.80
C ARG A 77 20.40 -24.84 13.78
N VAL A 78 21.65 -25.16 13.49
CA VAL A 78 22.41 -24.58 12.39
C VAL A 78 22.65 -25.67 11.36
N MET A 79 22.19 -25.44 10.14
CA MET A 79 22.35 -26.38 9.03
C MET A 79 22.26 -25.58 7.74
N GLU A 80 23.13 -25.89 6.80
CA GLU A 80 23.11 -25.33 5.45
C GLU A 80 22.80 -26.46 4.48
N ASP A 81 21.85 -26.24 3.58
CA ASP A 81 21.35 -27.25 2.65
C ASP A 81 21.13 -26.64 1.27
N ASP A 82 21.82 -27.20 0.27
CA ASP A 82 21.78 -26.71 -1.11
C ASP A 82 20.44 -26.96 -1.79
N GLU A 83 19.75 -28.06 -1.45
CA GLU A 83 18.42 -28.34 -2.00
C GLU A 83 17.42 -27.30 -1.48
N TRP A 84 17.48 -26.98 -0.18
CA TRP A 84 16.61 -25.94 0.39
C TRP A 84 16.90 -24.57 -0.22
N ASN A 85 18.19 -24.21 -0.39
CA ASN A 85 18.57 -22.98 -1.07
C ASN A 85 17.97 -22.90 -2.49
N GLN A 86 18.06 -23.98 -3.28
CA GLN A 86 17.47 -24.01 -4.62
C GLN A 86 15.95 -23.88 -4.61
N ILE A 87 15.26 -24.53 -3.66
CA ILE A 87 13.79 -24.40 -3.50
C ILE A 87 13.43 -22.95 -3.20
N ILE A 88 14.18 -22.32 -2.29
CA ILE A 88 13.95 -20.96 -1.84
C ILE A 88 14.17 -19.96 -2.97
N ASP A 89 15.31 -20.03 -3.66
CA ASP A 89 15.64 -19.12 -4.75
C ASP A 89 14.63 -19.23 -5.89
N LYS A 90 14.27 -20.47 -6.26
CA LYS A 90 13.25 -20.72 -7.29
C LYS A 90 11.89 -20.17 -6.88
N THR A 91 11.49 -20.39 -5.62
CA THR A 91 10.23 -19.91 -5.07
C THR A 91 10.20 -18.38 -5.09
N ALA A 92 11.21 -17.72 -4.52
CA ALA A 92 11.27 -16.26 -4.43
C ALA A 92 11.22 -15.63 -5.83
N HIS A 93 12.01 -16.15 -6.76
CA HIS A 93 12.03 -15.69 -8.14
C HIS A 93 10.68 -15.84 -8.85
N GLN A 94 10.04 -17.00 -8.67
CA GLN A 94 8.73 -17.26 -9.27
C GLN A 94 7.65 -16.35 -8.68
N VAL A 95 7.67 -16.12 -7.36
CA VAL A 95 6.72 -15.23 -6.69
C VAL A 95 6.92 -13.78 -7.14
N CYS A 96 8.15 -13.26 -7.20
CA CYS A 96 8.43 -11.92 -7.73
C CYS A 96 7.85 -11.75 -9.15
N LYS A 97 8.12 -12.70 -10.05
CA LYS A 97 7.57 -12.68 -11.40
C LYS A 97 6.05 -12.69 -11.43
N LEU A 98 5.39 -13.49 -10.60
CA LEU A 98 3.92 -13.54 -10.56
C LEU A 98 3.33 -12.23 -9.99
N MET A 99 3.96 -11.65 -8.98
CA MET A 99 3.57 -10.38 -8.39
C MET A 99 3.67 -9.23 -9.39
N ASP A 100 4.72 -9.20 -10.22
CA ASP A 100 4.86 -8.18 -11.27
C ASP A 100 3.68 -8.18 -12.24
N PHE A 101 3.06 -9.33 -12.50
CA PHE A 101 1.87 -9.47 -13.34
C PHE A 101 0.54 -9.55 -12.55
N ARG A 102 0.55 -9.23 -11.24
CA ARG A 102 -0.62 -9.30 -10.34
C ARG A 102 -1.33 -10.66 -10.32
N LYS A 103 -0.56 -11.75 -10.44
CA LYS A 103 -1.06 -13.13 -10.38
C LYS A 103 -1.06 -13.64 -8.94
N GLU A 104 -1.92 -13.07 -8.12
CA GLU A 104 -1.99 -13.33 -6.66
C GLU A 104 -2.34 -14.79 -6.36
N LYS A 105 -3.34 -15.37 -7.04
CA LYS A 105 -3.76 -16.77 -6.84
C LYS A 105 -2.62 -17.75 -7.13
N GLU A 106 -1.89 -17.52 -8.21
CA GLU A 106 -0.72 -18.32 -8.58
C GLU A 106 0.42 -18.13 -7.58
N SER A 107 0.61 -16.91 -7.07
CA SER A 107 1.60 -16.62 -6.04
C SER A 107 1.30 -17.40 -4.75
N ILE A 108 0.05 -17.44 -4.31
CA ILE A 108 -0.41 -18.24 -3.16
C ILE A 108 -0.09 -19.73 -3.38
N ASN A 109 -0.42 -20.28 -4.56
CA ASN A 109 -0.16 -21.69 -4.88
C ASN A 109 1.33 -22.04 -4.85
N VAL A 110 2.20 -21.14 -5.30
CA VAL A 110 3.67 -21.31 -5.26
C VAL A 110 4.17 -21.28 -3.81
N LEU A 111 3.73 -20.28 -3.03
CA LEU A 111 4.09 -20.13 -1.62
C LEU A 111 3.61 -21.33 -0.79
N GLU A 112 2.38 -21.79 -1.01
CA GLU A 112 1.82 -22.93 -0.27
C GLU A 112 2.65 -24.21 -0.50
N LYS A 113 3.02 -24.49 -1.75
CA LYS A 113 3.89 -25.63 -2.09
C LYS A 113 5.26 -25.50 -1.44
N ALA A 114 5.84 -24.30 -1.43
CA ALA A 114 7.12 -24.04 -0.81
C ALA A 114 7.08 -24.23 0.72
N CYS A 115 6.09 -23.65 1.40
CA CYS A 115 5.90 -23.82 2.84
C CYS A 115 5.80 -25.30 3.23
N ARG A 116 4.99 -26.10 2.52
CA ARG A 116 4.87 -27.54 2.78
C ARG A 116 6.20 -28.30 2.64
N ARG A 117 7.03 -27.94 1.65
CA ARG A 117 8.34 -28.57 1.43
C ARG A 117 9.38 -28.13 2.45
N LEU A 118 9.34 -26.86 2.87
CA LEU A 118 10.30 -26.27 3.79
C LEU A 118 9.91 -26.44 5.27
N GLU A 119 8.76 -27.04 5.57
CA GLU A 119 8.32 -27.29 6.94
C GLU A 119 9.33 -28.10 7.78
N ILE A 120 10.07 -29.00 7.13
CA ILE A 120 11.18 -29.76 7.75
C ILE A 120 12.31 -28.86 8.29
N CYS A 121 12.42 -27.64 7.79
CA CYS A 121 13.41 -26.65 8.18
C CYS A 121 13.02 -25.90 9.45
N ARG A 122 11.81 -26.10 9.99
CA ARG A 122 11.36 -25.45 11.23
C ARG A 122 12.36 -25.76 12.36
N GLY A 123 12.72 -24.73 13.11
CA GLY A 123 13.78 -24.80 14.12
C GLY A 123 15.22 -24.69 13.56
N VAL A 124 15.43 -24.53 12.25
CA VAL A 124 16.75 -24.20 11.67
C VAL A 124 16.85 -22.70 11.46
N LEU A 125 17.78 -22.05 12.16
CA LEU A 125 17.77 -20.61 12.43
C LEU A 125 17.49 -19.74 11.19
N TYR A 126 18.28 -19.88 10.13
CA TYR A 126 18.10 -19.07 8.92
C TYR A 126 16.89 -19.45 8.07
N TYR A 127 16.62 -20.76 7.94
CA TYR A 127 15.57 -21.24 7.05
C TYR A 127 14.17 -21.06 7.64
N GLU A 128 14.05 -21.05 8.96
CA GLU A 128 12.81 -20.72 9.65
C GLU A 128 12.36 -19.28 9.37
N GLU A 129 13.29 -18.31 9.29
CA GLU A 129 12.96 -16.93 8.90
C GLU A 129 12.34 -16.85 7.49
N ILE A 130 12.85 -17.66 6.57
CA ILE A 130 12.38 -17.69 5.18
C ILE A 130 11.02 -18.37 5.11
N LEU A 131 10.85 -19.49 5.83
CA LEU A 131 9.57 -20.16 5.95
C LEU A 131 8.51 -19.19 6.50
N TRP A 132 8.85 -18.45 7.57
CA TRP A 132 7.99 -17.42 8.15
C TRP A 132 7.66 -16.31 7.15
N LEU A 133 8.65 -15.77 6.42
CA LEU A 133 8.40 -14.77 5.36
C LEU A 133 7.43 -15.30 4.29
N PHE A 134 7.58 -16.55 3.86
CA PHE A 134 6.65 -17.16 2.90
C PHE A 134 5.25 -17.37 3.49
N GLU A 135 5.14 -17.74 4.77
CA GLU A 135 3.87 -17.88 5.47
C GLU A 135 3.11 -16.55 5.58
N ILE A 136 3.78 -15.46 5.96
CA ILE A 136 3.13 -14.14 6.09
C ILE A 136 2.73 -13.56 4.72
N LEU A 137 3.54 -13.77 3.67
CA LEU A 137 3.18 -13.38 2.31
C LEU A 137 1.96 -14.16 1.80
N LYS A 138 1.94 -15.47 2.05
CA LYS A 138 0.82 -16.34 1.66
C LYS A 138 -0.47 -15.94 2.39
N ALA A 139 -0.39 -15.67 3.70
CA ALA A 139 -1.52 -15.21 4.50
C ALA A 139 -2.08 -13.89 3.94
N TYR A 140 -1.22 -12.91 3.71
CA TYR A 140 -1.62 -11.61 3.18
C TYR A 140 -2.23 -11.69 1.77
N PHE A 141 -1.65 -12.48 0.86
CA PHE A 141 -2.24 -12.65 -0.47
C PHE A 141 -3.58 -13.39 -0.42
N SER A 142 -3.80 -14.24 0.58
CA SER A 142 -5.08 -14.93 0.78
C SER A 142 -6.14 -14.01 1.38
N ALA A 143 -5.74 -13.14 2.30
CA ALA A 143 -6.60 -12.22 3.03
C ALA A 143 -5.83 -10.93 3.35
N MET A 144 -6.12 -9.86 2.60
CA MET A 144 -5.39 -8.59 2.63
C MET A 144 -5.46 -7.83 3.97
N ASP A 145 -6.32 -8.26 4.88
CA ASP A 145 -6.46 -7.77 6.26
C ASP A 145 -5.59 -8.55 7.27
N GLN A 146 -5.03 -9.70 6.88
CA GLN A 146 -4.09 -10.47 7.69
C GLN A 146 -2.69 -9.87 7.58
N VAL A 147 -2.47 -8.83 8.38
CA VAL A 147 -1.20 -8.13 8.50
C VAL A 147 -0.51 -8.54 9.80
N ILE A 148 0.82 -8.69 9.78
CA ILE A 148 1.62 -9.00 10.96
C ILE A 148 1.45 -7.96 12.07
N THR A 149 1.85 -8.30 13.30
CA THR A 149 1.92 -7.38 14.44
C THR A 149 3.06 -6.37 14.31
N GLU A 150 3.05 -5.33 15.15
CA GLU A 150 4.14 -4.35 15.19
C GLU A 150 5.48 -4.97 15.63
N SER A 151 5.46 -5.91 16.57
CA SER A 151 6.67 -6.63 16.98
C SER A 151 7.27 -7.42 15.79
N GLU A 152 6.41 -8.11 15.05
CA GLU A 152 6.80 -8.85 13.84
C GLU A 152 7.31 -7.93 12.72
N PHE A 153 6.78 -6.71 12.60
CA PHE A 153 7.31 -5.71 11.66
C PHE A 153 8.76 -5.34 11.99
N TYR A 154 9.06 -5.02 13.26
CA TYR A 154 10.43 -4.70 13.68
C TYR A 154 11.35 -5.92 13.58
N HIS A 155 10.81 -7.12 13.78
CA HIS A 155 11.55 -8.36 13.55
C HIS A 155 11.92 -8.52 12.07
N LEU A 156 10.95 -8.43 11.15
CA LEU A 156 11.20 -8.49 9.71
C LEU A 156 12.20 -7.42 9.27
N ASP A 157 12.05 -6.20 9.78
CA ASP A 157 12.96 -5.08 9.47
C ASP A 157 14.39 -5.32 9.97
N ALA A 158 14.56 -5.98 11.11
CA ALA A 158 15.88 -6.33 11.63
C ALA A 158 16.55 -7.44 10.81
N ILE A 159 15.79 -8.44 10.36
CA ILE A 159 16.34 -9.59 9.63
C ILE A 159 16.40 -9.39 8.12
N THR A 160 15.75 -8.37 7.55
CA THR A 160 15.71 -8.13 6.09
C THR A 160 17.11 -7.99 5.48
N THR A 161 18.10 -7.52 6.24
CA THR A 161 19.50 -7.43 5.78
C THR A 161 20.18 -8.79 5.59
N VAL A 162 19.63 -9.85 6.20
CA VAL A 162 20.08 -11.25 6.05
C VAL A 162 19.64 -11.83 4.71
N PHE A 163 18.55 -11.31 4.13
CA PHE A 163 18.05 -11.73 2.84
C PHE A 163 18.81 -11.08 1.69
N HIS A 164 18.94 -11.83 0.59
CA HIS A 164 19.60 -11.38 -0.64
C HIS A 164 18.68 -11.61 -1.84
N ASN A 165 18.96 -10.92 -2.94
CA ASN A 165 18.24 -11.06 -4.22
C ASN A 165 16.71 -10.97 -4.05
N ASP A 166 15.96 -11.86 -4.69
CA ASP A 166 14.50 -11.87 -4.71
C ASP A 166 13.88 -11.98 -3.31
N LEU A 167 14.49 -12.72 -2.37
CA LEU A 167 14.00 -12.77 -0.98
C LEU A 167 14.00 -11.40 -0.32
N LYS A 168 15.05 -10.61 -0.54
CA LYS A 168 15.12 -9.25 -0.01
C LYS A 168 14.03 -8.37 -0.62
N GLN A 169 13.74 -8.55 -1.91
CA GLN A 169 12.67 -7.81 -2.58
C GLN A 169 11.29 -8.12 -1.98
N LEU A 170 11.03 -9.39 -1.67
CA LEU A 170 9.79 -9.84 -1.02
C LEU A 170 9.65 -9.30 0.41
N ALA A 171 10.74 -9.30 1.20
CA ALA A 171 10.75 -8.71 2.53
C ALA A 171 10.50 -7.19 2.48
N MET A 172 11.18 -6.48 1.58
CA MET A 172 10.96 -5.05 1.35
C MET A 172 9.51 -4.76 0.93
N TYR A 173 8.94 -5.57 0.04
CA TYR A 173 7.53 -5.45 -0.34
C TYR A 173 6.62 -5.50 0.89
N TYR A 174 6.81 -6.50 1.74
CA TYR A 174 5.94 -6.71 2.89
C TYR A 174 6.11 -5.63 3.97
N LEU A 175 7.33 -5.17 4.21
CA LEU A 175 7.59 -4.03 5.11
C LEU A 175 6.83 -2.77 4.66
N TYR A 176 6.81 -2.49 3.36
CA TYR A 176 6.07 -1.36 2.83
C TYR A 176 4.55 -1.55 2.97
N VAL A 177 4.05 -2.76 2.66
CA VAL A 177 2.63 -3.11 2.85
C VAL A 177 2.20 -2.85 4.29
N TYR A 178 2.93 -3.40 5.27
CA TYR A 178 2.66 -3.17 6.69
C TYR A 178 2.67 -1.67 7.02
N ALA A 179 3.71 -0.94 6.60
CA ALA A 179 3.83 0.48 6.86
C ALA A 179 2.64 1.28 6.29
N ASN A 180 2.18 0.93 5.09
CA ASN A 180 1.06 1.60 4.42
C ASN A 180 -0.30 1.33 5.08
N HIS A 181 -0.47 0.20 5.79
CA HIS A 181 -1.70 -0.09 6.55
C HIS A 181 -1.78 0.66 7.89
N ASN A 182 -0.64 1.12 8.43
CA ASN A 182 -0.59 1.65 9.78
C ASN A 182 -0.44 3.17 9.80
N GLU A 183 0.73 3.71 9.44
CA GLU A 183 1.04 5.13 9.64
C GLU A 183 2.01 5.66 8.57
N ASP A 184 1.77 6.91 8.13
CA ASP A 184 2.61 7.61 7.13
C ASP A 184 4.10 7.69 7.56
N GLU A 185 4.38 7.80 8.86
CA GLU A 185 5.75 7.86 9.39
C GLU A 185 6.53 6.56 9.13
N LYS A 186 5.88 5.41 9.28
CA LYS A 186 6.49 4.09 9.00
C LYS A 186 6.82 3.95 7.51
N ILE A 187 6.00 4.52 6.63
CA ILE A 187 6.29 4.57 5.19
C ILE A 187 7.57 5.39 4.95
N GLY A 188 7.69 6.54 5.61
CA GLY A 188 8.90 7.37 5.57
C GLY A 188 10.14 6.61 6.03
N TYR A 189 10.04 5.86 7.13
CA TYR A 189 11.12 5.04 7.68
C TYR A 189 11.61 3.98 6.68
N VAL A 190 10.72 3.12 6.16
CA VAL A 190 11.13 2.01 5.28
C VAL A 190 11.73 2.52 3.97
N LEU A 191 11.16 3.59 3.39
CA LEU A 191 11.65 4.17 2.14
C LEU A 191 13.00 4.88 2.28
N ASN A 192 13.34 5.36 3.48
CA ASN A 192 14.65 5.97 3.74
C ASN A 192 15.71 4.89 4.02
N LYS A 193 15.30 3.75 4.59
CA LYS A 193 16.21 2.65 4.96
C LYS A 193 16.59 1.75 3.79
N TYR A 194 15.68 1.54 2.83
CA TYR A 194 15.88 0.64 1.70
C TYR A 194 15.73 1.35 0.35
N GLU A 195 16.48 0.91 -0.66
CA GLU A 195 16.47 1.49 -2.01
C GLU A 195 15.32 0.93 -2.86
N TYR A 196 14.09 1.42 -2.63
CA TYR A 196 12.91 0.95 -3.39
C TYR A 196 12.93 1.33 -4.87
N HIS A 197 13.51 2.48 -5.25
CA HIS A 197 13.63 2.87 -6.68
C HIS A 197 14.51 1.92 -7.48
N ALA A 198 15.56 1.37 -6.87
CA ALA A 198 16.48 0.43 -7.51
C ALA A 198 16.04 -1.04 -7.35
N SER A 199 14.85 -1.29 -6.79
CA SER A 199 14.33 -2.64 -6.59
C SER A 199 14.12 -3.35 -7.92
N GLN A 200 14.42 -4.66 -7.97
CA GLN A 200 14.11 -5.50 -9.12
C GLN A 200 12.62 -5.88 -9.20
N LEU A 201 11.87 -5.71 -8.10
CA LEU A 201 10.44 -6.00 -8.05
C LEU A 201 9.65 -4.74 -8.40
N LEU A 202 8.79 -4.81 -9.43
CA LEU A 202 8.10 -3.64 -9.98
C LEU A 202 7.11 -3.04 -8.97
N SER A 203 6.56 -3.87 -8.09
CA SER A 203 5.72 -3.38 -6.99
C SER A 203 6.46 -2.43 -6.05
N ASN A 204 7.74 -2.70 -5.75
CA ASN A 204 8.56 -1.83 -4.90
C ASN A 204 8.90 -0.51 -5.59
N GLN A 205 9.17 -0.54 -6.91
CA GLN A 205 9.37 0.68 -7.69
C GLN A 205 8.08 1.54 -7.72
N LEU A 206 6.91 0.90 -7.89
CA LEU A 206 5.61 1.59 -7.82
C LEU A 206 5.35 2.20 -6.43
N PHE A 207 5.77 1.54 -5.35
CA PHE A 207 5.68 2.08 -4.00
C PHE A 207 6.53 3.35 -3.83
N ALA A 208 7.77 3.32 -4.32
CA ALA A 208 8.65 4.49 -4.33
C ALA A 208 8.07 5.65 -5.16
N MET A 209 7.59 5.35 -6.37
CA MET A 209 6.93 6.33 -7.25
C MET A 209 5.77 7.04 -6.52
N ASN A 210 4.87 6.28 -5.89
CA ASN A 210 3.75 6.88 -5.14
C ASN A 210 4.19 7.72 -3.94
N ALA A 211 5.29 7.34 -3.31
CA ALA A 211 5.85 8.12 -2.21
C ALA A 211 6.45 9.44 -2.67
N ASP A 212 7.06 9.48 -3.85
CA ASP A 212 7.54 10.72 -4.45
C ASP A 212 6.39 11.69 -4.72
N LEU A 213 5.26 11.20 -5.26
CA LEU A 213 4.06 12.02 -5.42
C LEU A 213 3.58 12.60 -4.08
N ARG A 214 3.50 11.78 -3.04
CA ARG A 214 3.11 12.23 -1.68
C ARG A 214 4.08 13.27 -1.09
N LYS A 215 5.36 13.17 -1.42
CA LYS A 215 6.41 14.12 -1.00
C LYS A 215 6.49 15.35 -1.92
N GLY A 216 5.62 15.49 -2.91
CA GLY A 216 5.63 16.60 -3.87
C GLY A 216 6.77 16.55 -4.88
N LYS A 217 7.50 15.42 -4.98
CA LYS A 217 8.59 15.20 -5.94
C LYS A 217 8.03 14.79 -7.29
N ILE A 218 7.27 15.69 -7.91
CA ILE A 218 6.51 15.44 -9.13
C ILE A 218 7.41 14.97 -10.29
N LEU A 219 8.58 15.59 -10.48
CA LEU A 219 9.50 15.21 -11.56
C LEU A 219 9.95 13.75 -11.43
N ASN A 220 10.39 13.32 -10.24
CA ASN A 220 10.78 11.93 -10.01
C ASN A 220 9.63 10.94 -10.24
N PHE A 221 8.42 11.30 -9.78
CA PHE A 221 7.21 10.50 -10.02
C PHE A 221 6.97 10.31 -11.53
N LEU A 222 7.07 11.38 -12.32
CA LEU A 222 6.84 11.35 -13.76
C LEU A 222 7.94 10.59 -14.51
N ASP A 223 9.21 10.75 -14.11
CA ASP A 223 10.33 10.06 -14.73
C ASP A 223 10.26 8.55 -14.48
N THR A 224 10.05 8.14 -13.21
CA THR A 224 9.81 6.73 -12.86
C THR A 224 8.58 6.17 -13.58
N GLY A 225 7.51 6.98 -13.69
CA GLY A 225 6.30 6.60 -14.40
C GLY A 225 6.53 6.33 -15.88
N LYS A 226 7.37 7.11 -16.57
CA LYS A 226 7.71 6.88 -17.99
C LYS A 226 8.56 5.63 -18.18
N GLU A 227 9.52 5.38 -17.29
CA GLU A 227 10.34 4.17 -17.32
C GLU A 227 9.48 2.91 -17.15
N LEU A 228 8.59 2.93 -16.15
CA LEU A 228 7.63 1.84 -15.91
C LEU A 228 6.64 1.67 -17.06
N GLU A 229 6.15 2.76 -17.66
CA GLU A 229 5.26 2.70 -18.82
C GLU A 229 5.93 1.95 -19.98
N LYS A 230 7.17 2.33 -20.32
CA LYS A 230 7.95 1.66 -21.37
C LYS A 230 8.14 0.18 -21.06
N LEU A 231 8.54 -0.14 -19.83
CA LEU A 231 8.76 -1.52 -19.41
C LEU A 231 7.47 -2.37 -19.50
N PHE A 232 6.34 -1.84 -19.04
CA PHE A 232 5.06 -2.56 -19.09
C PHE A 232 4.55 -2.73 -20.52
N GLN A 233 4.82 -1.79 -21.42
CA GLN A 233 4.53 -1.95 -22.85
C GLN A 233 5.40 -3.05 -23.47
N GLU A 234 6.72 -3.03 -23.23
CA GLU A 234 7.67 -4.03 -23.76
C GLU A 234 7.38 -5.45 -23.26
N THR A 235 6.96 -5.58 -22.01
CA THR A 235 6.61 -6.87 -21.37
C THR A 235 5.15 -7.29 -21.57
N ASN A 236 4.36 -6.48 -22.29
CA ASN A 236 2.92 -6.67 -22.48
C ASN A 236 2.16 -6.86 -21.14
N ASN A 237 2.58 -6.16 -20.09
CA ASN A 237 1.98 -6.20 -18.76
C ASN A 237 0.80 -5.22 -18.67
N LYS A 238 -0.27 -5.58 -19.38
CA LYS A 238 -1.45 -4.72 -19.59
C LYS A 238 -2.06 -4.25 -18.27
N ILE A 239 -2.22 -5.15 -17.29
CA ILE A 239 -2.85 -4.83 -16.02
C ILE A 239 -2.07 -3.78 -15.24
N GLN A 240 -0.74 -3.91 -15.12
CA GLN A 240 0.07 -2.88 -14.45
C GLN A 240 0.07 -1.56 -15.22
N LEU A 241 0.10 -1.62 -16.56
CA LEU A 241 0.01 -0.44 -17.41
C LEU A 241 -1.28 0.35 -17.16
N TYR A 242 -2.41 -0.34 -17.00
CA TYR A 242 -3.68 0.28 -16.63
C TYR A 242 -3.60 1.01 -15.27
N TYR A 243 -3.08 0.37 -14.23
CA TYR A 243 -2.94 1.00 -12.91
C TYR A 243 -1.95 2.17 -12.93
N LEU A 244 -0.89 2.09 -13.74
CA LEU A 244 0.06 3.17 -13.93
C LEU A 244 -0.61 4.37 -14.61
N TYR A 245 -1.37 4.14 -15.69
CA TYR A 245 -2.10 5.22 -16.36
C TYR A 245 -3.07 5.92 -15.42
N MET A 246 -3.81 5.19 -14.59
CA MET A 246 -4.70 5.81 -13.58
C MET A 246 -3.95 6.75 -12.64
N LYS A 247 -2.76 6.34 -12.18
CA LYS A 247 -1.91 7.17 -11.31
C LYS A 247 -1.37 8.40 -12.04
N LEU A 248 -0.93 8.23 -13.29
CA LEU A 248 -0.43 9.33 -14.11
C LEU A 248 -1.52 10.35 -14.41
N ILE A 249 -2.75 9.93 -14.73
CA ILE A 249 -3.89 10.84 -14.94
C ILE A 249 -4.16 11.65 -13.67
N ALA A 250 -4.25 10.98 -12.52
CA ALA A 250 -4.51 11.65 -11.25
C ALA A 250 -3.46 12.72 -10.91
N ALA A 251 -2.20 12.51 -11.31
CA ALA A 251 -1.16 13.53 -11.16
C ALA A 251 -1.28 14.63 -12.24
N TYR A 252 -1.42 14.25 -13.52
CA TYR A 252 -1.45 15.21 -14.63
C TYR A 252 -2.66 16.13 -14.61
N ILE A 253 -3.80 15.73 -14.05
CA ILE A 253 -4.98 16.61 -13.96
C ILE A 253 -4.66 17.93 -13.24
N ASP A 254 -3.80 17.89 -12.23
CA ASP A 254 -3.39 19.08 -11.47
C ASP A 254 -2.21 19.85 -12.12
N ILE A 255 -1.51 19.26 -13.10
CA ILE A 255 -0.22 19.76 -13.63
C ILE A 255 -0.29 20.14 -15.11
N ASP A 256 -0.81 19.22 -15.94
CA ASP A 256 -0.88 19.32 -17.39
C ASP A 256 -2.11 18.55 -17.90
N ILE A 257 -3.20 19.28 -18.11
CA ILE A 257 -4.46 18.71 -18.58
C ILE A 257 -4.34 18.08 -19.97
N SER A 258 -3.44 18.59 -20.84
CA SER A 258 -3.24 18.01 -22.17
C SER A 258 -2.64 16.61 -22.08
N MET A 259 -1.66 16.44 -21.18
CA MET A 259 -1.09 15.12 -20.90
C MET A 259 -2.10 14.19 -20.21
N ALA A 260 -2.90 14.71 -19.27
CA ALA A 260 -3.98 13.94 -18.68
C ALA A 260 -4.93 13.38 -19.76
N CYS A 261 -5.36 14.20 -20.70
CA CYS A 261 -6.21 13.78 -21.83
C CYS A 261 -5.60 12.65 -22.66
N LYS A 262 -4.28 12.70 -22.93
CA LYS A 262 -3.61 11.60 -23.67
C LYS A 262 -3.68 10.28 -22.92
N TYR A 263 -3.50 10.29 -21.59
CA TYR A 263 -3.62 9.06 -20.80
C TYR A 263 -5.08 8.63 -20.61
N ILE A 264 -6.03 9.57 -20.57
CA ILE A 264 -7.47 9.27 -20.58
C ILE A 264 -7.84 8.46 -21.82
N GLU A 265 -7.40 8.88 -23.01
CA GLU A 265 -7.63 8.13 -24.25
C GLU A 265 -6.99 6.74 -24.23
N LYS A 266 -5.79 6.60 -23.66
CA LYS A 266 -5.14 5.30 -23.49
C LYS A 266 -5.97 4.37 -22.60
N ILE A 267 -6.54 4.87 -21.50
CA ILE A 267 -7.41 4.08 -20.62
C ILE A 267 -8.75 3.76 -21.30
N LYS A 268 -9.36 4.71 -22.03
CA LYS A 268 -10.61 4.47 -22.77
C LYS A 268 -10.46 3.26 -23.70
N ASN A 269 -9.40 3.28 -24.53
CA ASN A 269 -9.08 2.17 -25.42
C ASN A 269 -8.86 0.87 -24.63
N PHE A 270 -8.13 0.94 -23.52
CA PHE A 270 -7.87 -0.23 -22.68
C PHE A 270 -9.16 -0.85 -22.11
N LEU A 271 -10.07 -0.05 -21.57
CA LEU A 271 -11.34 -0.51 -21.00
C LEU A 271 -12.24 -1.15 -22.07
N LEU A 272 -12.24 -0.61 -23.29
CA LEU A 272 -13.01 -1.12 -24.42
C LEU A 272 -12.47 -2.45 -24.95
N THR A 273 -11.16 -2.58 -25.12
CA THR A 273 -10.58 -3.71 -25.88
C THR A 273 -9.96 -4.81 -25.02
N ASN A 274 -9.80 -4.63 -23.70
CA ASN A 274 -9.12 -5.62 -22.87
C ASN A 274 -10.09 -6.61 -22.23
N ASP A 275 -9.92 -7.89 -22.56
CA ASP A 275 -10.72 -9.01 -22.05
C ASP A 275 -10.20 -9.60 -20.72
N GLU A 276 -9.01 -9.20 -20.26
CA GLU A 276 -8.44 -9.62 -18.97
C GLU A 276 -9.12 -8.91 -17.78
N LEU A 277 -9.76 -7.76 -18.01
CA LEU A 277 -10.52 -7.05 -16.98
C LEU A 277 -11.92 -7.64 -16.84
N SER A 278 -12.25 -8.05 -15.62
CA SER A 278 -13.63 -8.37 -15.24
C SER A 278 -14.57 -7.17 -15.40
N LEU A 279 -15.87 -7.40 -15.57
CA LEU A 279 -16.88 -6.33 -15.63
C LEU A 279 -16.81 -5.38 -14.44
N ARG A 280 -16.58 -5.92 -13.23
CA ARG A 280 -16.38 -5.14 -12.01
C ARG A 280 -15.17 -4.21 -12.09
N GLN A 281 -14.05 -4.69 -12.62
CA GLN A 281 -12.85 -3.87 -12.80
C GLN A 281 -13.07 -2.78 -13.85
N LYS A 282 -13.79 -3.10 -14.96
CA LYS A 282 -14.16 -2.12 -15.96
C LYS A 282 -15.06 -1.03 -15.37
N SER A 283 -16.14 -1.42 -14.68
CA SER A 283 -17.04 -0.49 -13.98
C SER A 283 -16.28 0.41 -13.00
N THR A 284 -15.38 -0.16 -12.18
CA THR A 284 -14.53 0.63 -11.27
C THR A 284 -13.60 1.59 -12.02
N GLY A 285 -13.04 1.17 -13.15
CA GLY A 285 -12.22 2.01 -14.02
C GLY A 285 -13.00 3.20 -14.56
N TYR A 286 -14.16 2.96 -15.15
CA TYR A 286 -15.07 4.01 -15.63
C TYR A 286 -15.48 4.97 -14.50
N MET A 287 -15.83 4.46 -13.31
CA MET A 287 -16.18 5.29 -12.16
C MET A 287 -15.02 6.21 -11.74
N ASN A 288 -13.81 5.67 -11.64
CA ASN A 288 -12.63 6.45 -11.26
C ASN A 288 -12.31 7.52 -12.31
N MET A 289 -12.46 7.20 -13.59
CA MET A 289 -12.25 8.14 -14.70
C MET A 289 -13.27 9.28 -14.67
N GLY A 290 -14.56 8.95 -14.52
CA GLY A 290 -15.61 9.95 -14.38
C GLY A 290 -15.38 10.87 -13.18
N THR A 291 -14.99 10.29 -12.04
CA THR A 291 -14.65 11.05 -10.83
C THR A 291 -13.48 12.02 -11.04
N LEU A 292 -12.42 11.58 -11.71
CA LEU A 292 -11.26 12.41 -12.03
C LEU A 292 -11.62 13.55 -13.00
N LEU A 293 -12.44 13.27 -14.01
CA LEU A 293 -12.93 14.26 -14.97
C LEU A 293 -13.84 15.30 -14.31
N LEU A 294 -14.72 14.87 -13.39
CA LEU A 294 -15.54 15.76 -12.57
C LEU A 294 -14.67 16.72 -11.75
N TYR A 295 -13.64 16.17 -11.10
CA TYR A 295 -12.69 16.98 -10.33
C TYR A 295 -11.92 17.97 -11.22
N ALA A 296 -11.68 17.65 -12.49
CA ALA A 296 -11.09 18.56 -13.47
C ALA A 296 -12.09 19.57 -14.07
N GLY A 297 -13.38 19.51 -13.71
CA GLY A 297 -14.43 20.38 -14.28
C GLY A 297 -14.88 19.98 -15.69
N ARG A 298 -14.54 18.77 -16.15
CA ARG A 298 -14.98 18.21 -17.43
C ARG A 298 -16.29 17.44 -17.25
N TYR A 299 -17.36 18.19 -17.03
CA TYR A 299 -18.65 17.64 -16.58
C TYR A 299 -19.31 16.74 -17.62
N GLU A 300 -19.30 17.11 -18.92
CA GLU A 300 -19.88 16.30 -19.99
C GLU A 300 -19.17 14.95 -20.12
N ASP A 301 -17.83 14.96 -20.18
CA ASP A 301 -17.05 13.73 -20.25
C ASP A 301 -17.24 12.89 -18.99
N SER A 302 -17.28 13.53 -17.81
CA SER A 302 -17.55 12.83 -16.55
C SER A 302 -18.85 12.02 -16.61
N ILE A 303 -19.94 12.62 -17.14
CA ILE A 303 -21.23 11.94 -17.25
C ILE A 303 -21.11 10.68 -18.12
N GLU A 304 -20.47 10.75 -19.30
CA GLU A 304 -20.26 9.59 -20.19
C GLU A 304 -19.62 8.42 -19.44
N TYR A 305 -18.52 8.67 -18.73
CA TYR A 305 -17.81 7.61 -18.00
C TYR A 305 -18.61 7.08 -16.81
N LEU A 306 -19.29 7.94 -16.05
CA LEU A 306 -20.08 7.50 -14.90
C LEU A 306 -21.31 6.68 -15.31
N GLU A 307 -21.93 7.00 -16.43
CA GLU A 307 -23.02 6.20 -17.00
C GLU A 307 -22.54 4.81 -17.44
N GLU A 308 -21.39 4.71 -18.11
CA GLU A 308 -20.80 3.42 -18.45
C GLU A 308 -20.44 2.59 -17.20
N ALA A 309 -19.97 3.24 -16.13
CA ALA A 309 -19.74 2.59 -14.86
C ALA A 309 -21.02 1.97 -14.27
N ILE A 310 -22.14 2.70 -14.31
CA ILE A 310 -23.45 2.22 -13.86
C ILE A 310 -23.95 1.07 -14.75
N LYS A 311 -23.84 1.17 -16.08
CA LYS A 311 -24.28 0.12 -17.02
C LYS A 311 -23.58 -1.22 -16.80
N LEU A 312 -22.29 -1.18 -16.47
CA LEU A 312 -21.47 -2.37 -16.25
C LEU A 312 -21.57 -2.92 -14.82
N SER A 313 -22.13 -2.14 -13.90
CA SER A 313 -22.33 -2.52 -12.51
C SER A 313 -23.61 -3.33 -12.40
N ASP A 314 -23.58 -4.43 -11.66
CA ASP A 314 -24.78 -5.18 -11.25
C ASP A 314 -25.62 -4.43 -10.20
N ARG A 315 -25.20 -3.21 -9.82
CA ARG A 315 -25.68 -2.48 -8.63
C ARG A 315 -25.72 -0.98 -8.89
N LYS A 316 -26.69 -0.28 -8.29
CA LYS A 316 -26.70 1.19 -8.29
C LYS A 316 -25.49 1.72 -7.52
N LEU A 317 -24.73 2.61 -8.14
CA LEU A 317 -23.55 3.25 -7.58
C LEU A 317 -23.93 4.67 -7.14
N VAL A 318 -24.36 4.82 -5.88
CA VAL A 318 -24.84 6.10 -5.32
C VAL A 318 -23.84 7.24 -5.56
N ARG A 319 -22.54 6.96 -5.42
CA ARG A 319 -21.48 7.91 -5.77
C ARG A 319 -21.55 8.40 -7.21
N CYS A 320 -21.78 7.50 -8.18
CA CYS A 320 -21.94 7.90 -9.58
C CYS A 320 -23.17 8.79 -9.76
N GLU A 321 -24.29 8.47 -9.12
CA GLU A 321 -25.53 9.25 -9.19
C GLU A 321 -25.33 10.67 -8.64
N ILE A 322 -24.61 10.81 -7.52
CA ILE A 322 -24.22 12.11 -6.94
C ILE A 322 -23.35 12.90 -7.91
N CYS A 323 -22.28 12.27 -8.42
CA CYS A 323 -21.36 12.94 -9.33
C CYS A 323 -22.03 13.36 -10.65
N ILE A 324 -22.92 12.52 -11.20
CA ILE A 324 -23.73 12.85 -12.38
C ILE A 324 -24.67 14.02 -12.05
N SER A 325 -25.40 13.95 -10.94
CA SER A 325 -26.34 15.02 -10.52
C SER A 325 -25.63 16.36 -10.39
N HIS A 326 -24.46 16.37 -9.74
CA HIS A 326 -23.60 17.54 -9.64
C HIS A 326 -23.13 18.06 -11.01
N ALA A 327 -22.66 17.18 -11.90
CA ALA A 327 -22.25 17.55 -13.25
C ALA A 327 -23.38 18.24 -14.04
N TYR A 328 -24.60 17.70 -13.99
CA TYR A 328 -25.79 18.33 -14.59
C TYR A 328 -26.04 19.73 -14.03
N ARG A 329 -25.88 19.93 -12.71
CA ARG A 329 -26.03 21.25 -12.08
C ARG A 329 -24.98 22.24 -12.57
N MET A 330 -23.72 21.84 -12.65
CA MET A 330 -22.64 22.70 -13.15
C MET A 330 -22.85 23.09 -14.61
N LEU A 331 -23.44 22.19 -15.40
CA LEU A 331 -23.84 22.45 -16.78
C LEU A 331 -25.16 23.26 -16.91
N ARG A 332 -25.82 23.59 -15.80
CA ARG A 332 -27.13 24.26 -15.75
C ARG A 332 -28.22 23.48 -16.51
N LEU A 333 -28.15 22.16 -16.46
CA LEU A 333 -29.11 21.25 -17.05
C LEU A 333 -30.00 20.62 -15.98
N PRO A 334 -31.25 20.24 -16.31
CA PRO A 334 -32.11 19.52 -15.37
C PRO A 334 -31.52 18.12 -15.09
N ILE A 335 -31.50 17.74 -13.81
CA ILE A 335 -31.01 16.41 -13.39
C ILE A 335 -32.03 15.36 -13.85
N PRO A 336 -31.61 14.32 -14.60
CA PRO A 336 -32.52 13.24 -14.96
C PRO A 336 -33.06 12.51 -13.73
N HIS A 337 -34.38 12.32 -13.67
CA HIS A 337 -35.09 11.78 -12.50
C HIS A 337 -34.56 10.40 -12.05
N GLN A 338 -34.02 9.59 -12.96
CA GLN A 338 -33.43 8.30 -12.64
C GLN A 338 -32.25 8.37 -11.65
N TYR A 339 -31.53 9.49 -11.59
CA TYR A 339 -30.43 9.70 -10.63
C TYR A 339 -30.93 10.26 -9.29
N LEU A 340 -32.20 10.66 -9.21
CA LEU A 340 -32.87 11.14 -8.00
C LEU A 340 -33.77 10.08 -7.36
N ILE A 341 -33.74 8.84 -7.84
CA ILE A 341 -34.44 7.72 -7.20
C ILE A 341 -33.49 6.54 -6.99
N THR A 342 -33.09 6.36 -5.73
CA THR A 342 -32.25 5.23 -5.31
C THR A 342 -32.87 4.54 -4.09
N ASP A 343 -33.05 3.24 -4.24
CA ASP A 343 -33.73 2.33 -3.32
C ASP A 343 -32.77 1.23 -2.80
N ASP A 344 -31.55 1.17 -3.33
CA ASP A 344 -30.49 0.25 -2.87
C ASP A 344 -29.64 0.93 -1.78
N VAL A 345 -30.10 0.79 -0.53
CA VAL A 345 -29.48 1.35 0.68
C VAL A 345 -28.07 0.80 0.96
N ALA A 346 -27.63 -0.25 0.25
CA ALA A 346 -26.53 -1.09 0.74
C ALA A 346 -25.10 -0.60 0.42
N LYS A 347 -24.87 0.43 -0.42
CA LYS A 347 -23.52 0.63 -1.02
C LYS A 347 -22.98 2.06 -1.21
N GLY A 348 -23.63 3.07 -0.66
CA GLY A 348 -22.98 4.37 -0.40
C GLY A 348 -22.36 4.39 1.00
N ASP A 349 -21.21 5.06 1.17
CA ASP A 349 -20.76 5.38 2.53
C ASP A 349 -21.65 6.46 3.15
N MET A 350 -21.41 6.82 4.42
CA MET A 350 -22.23 7.81 5.11
C MET A 350 -22.22 9.17 4.38
N VAL A 351 -21.08 9.56 3.80
CA VAL A 351 -20.93 10.83 3.08
C VAL A 351 -21.69 10.78 1.76
N ASP A 352 -21.63 9.66 1.03
CA ASP A 352 -22.43 9.44 -0.18
C ASP A 352 -23.91 9.68 0.12
N TRP A 353 -24.47 9.02 1.13
CA TRP A 353 -25.89 9.17 1.44
C TRP A 353 -26.28 10.58 1.89
N LEU A 354 -25.42 11.27 2.64
CA LEU A 354 -25.65 12.66 3.03
C LEU A 354 -25.70 13.58 1.80
N LEU A 355 -24.79 13.42 0.86
CA LEU A 355 -24.82 14.21 -0.39
C LEU A 355 -25.97 13.81 -1.31
N TYR A 356 -26.32 12.53 -1.36
CA TYR A 356 -27.47 12.07 -2.14
C TYR A 356 -28.77 12.72 -1.66
N VAL A 357 -28.99 12.79 -0.34
CA VAL A 357 -30.18 13.43 0.26
C VAL A 357 -30.29 14.92 -0.11
N PHE A 358 -29.15 15.60 -0.30
CA PHE A 358 -29.14 16.97 -0.81
C PHE A 358 -29.74 17.04 -2.22
N PHE A 359 -29.26 16.21 -3.15
CA PHE A 359 -29.76 16.17 -4.53
C PHE A 359 -31.22 15.71 -4.62
N TYR A 360 -31.59 14.69 -3.83
CA TYR A 360 -32.96 14.18 -3.75
C TYR A 360 -33.99 15.26 -3.38
N ASN A 361 -33.62 16.16 -2.45
CA ASN A 361 -34.51 17.21 -1.96
C ASN A 361 -34.33 18.56 -2.69
N LEU A 362 -33.58 18.59 -3.79
CA LEU A 362 -33.17 19.83 -4.43
C LEU A 362 -34.36 20.69 -4.88
N GLU A 363 -35.43 20.05 -5.37
CA GLU A 363 -36.64 20.75 -5.85
C GLU A 363 -37.65 21.05 -4.74
N THR A 364 -37.58 20.35 -3.61
CA THR A 364 -38.59 20.40 -2.54
C THR A 364 -38.21 21.32 -1.38
N VAL A 365 -36.92 21.63 -1.22
CA VAL A 365 -36.38 22.40 -0.11
C VAL A 365 -35.77 23.71 -0.61
N ASN A 366 -36.03 24.81 0.11
CA ASN A 366 -35.52 26.13 -0.28
C ASN A 366 -33.99 26.26 -0.14
N ASN A 367 -33.40 27.23 -0.85
CA ASN A 367 -31.95 27.43 -0.89
C ASN A 367 -31.30 27.66 0.49
N GLU A 368 -31.96 28.32 1.44
CA GLU A 368 -31.40 28.56 2.78
C GLU A 368 -31.31 27.27 3.61
N GLU A 369 -32.34 26.44 3.53
CA GLU A 369 -32.34 25.12 4.17
C GLU A 369 -31.31 24.18 3.55
N GLN A 370 -31.17 24.21 2.22
CA GLN A 370 -30.15 23.45 1.50
C GLN A 370 -28.73 23.85 1.93
N LYS A 371 -28.42 25.16 1.98
CA LYS A 371 -27.13 25.67 2.48
C LYS A 371 -26.86 25.21 3.92
N LYS A 372 -27.88 25.32 4.78
CA LYS A 372 -27.78 24.88 6.18
C LYS A 372 -27.54 23.38 6.29
N TYR A 373 -28.16 22.58 5.42
CA TYR A 373 -27.94 21.13 5.35
C TYR A 373 -26.49 20.81 4.96
N LEU A 374 -25.97 21.38 3.87
CA LEU A 374 -24.59 21.18 3.43
C LEU A 374 -23.58 21.52 4.55
N ILE A 375 -23.74 22.67 5.22
CA ILE A 375 -22.82 23.10 6.28
C ILE A 375 -22.96 22.30 7.58
N LYS A 376 -24.18 21.94 8.00
CA LYS A 376 -24.41 21.32 9.32
C LYS A 376 -24.49 19.80 9.31
N LYS A 377 -24.78 19.20 8.15
CA LYS A 377 -25.00 17.76 8.01
C LYS A 377 -23.96 17.08 7.13
N VAL A 378 -23.46 17.72 6.08
CA VAL A 378 -22.47 17.11 5.18
C VAL A 378 -21.04 17.46 5.60
N LEU A 379 -20.70 18.76 5.61
CA LEU A 379 -19.35 19.26 5.86
C LEU A 379 -18.64 18.68 7.11
N PRO A 380 -19.33 18.46 8.26
CA PRO A 380 -18.68 17.90 9.45
C PRO A 380 -18.14 16.47 9.28
N PHE A 381 -18.63 15.73 8.27
CA PHE A 381 -18.18 14.36 7.97
C PHE A 381 -17.04 14.32 6.96
N LEU A 382 -16.67 15.45 6.35
CA LEU A 382 -15.59 15.52 5.37
C LEU A 382 -14.23 15.74 6.04
N GLU A 383 -13.24 14.94 5.65
CA GLU A 383 -11.83 15.15 5.92
C GLU A 383 -11.16 15.97 4.81
N ILE A 384 -9.97 16.54 5.09
CA ILE A 384 -9.26 17.35 4.08
C ILE A 384 -8.87 16.54 2.83
N ASN A 385 -8.78 15.21 2.99
CA ASN A 385 -8.41 14.30 1.92
C ASN A 385 -9.61 13.97 1.01
N ASP A 386 -10.83 14.32 1.40
CA ASP A 386 -12.07 14.12 0.62
C ASP A 386 -12.23 15.19 -0.47
N LYS A 387 -11.17 15.40 -1.27
CA LYS A 387 -11.04 16.52 -2.21
C LYS A 387 -12.23 16.66 -3.17
N LEU A 388 -12.73 15.54 -3.69
CA LEU A 388 -13.88 15.53 -4.59
C LEU A 388 -15.13 16.07 -3.90
N TYR A 389 -15.49 15.53 -2.73
CA TYR A 389 -16.70 15.96 -2.01
C TYR A 389 -16.59 17.38 -1.50
N LEU A 390 -15.39 17.81 -1.08
CA LEU A 390 -15.12 19.19 -0.73
C LEU A 390 -15.32 20.13 -1.92
N LYS A 391 -14.89 19.73 -3.12
CA LYS A 391 -15.12 20.47 -4.36
C LYS A 391 -16.61 20.54 -4.72
N ILE A 392 -17.31 19.40 -4.69
CA ILE A 392 -18.76 19.34 -4.92
C ILE A 392 -19.48 20.30 -3.97
N LEU A 393 -19.18 20.22 -2.67
CA LEU A 393 -19.82 21.06 -1.66
C LEU A 393 -19.57 22.55 -1.89
N GLU A 394 -18.34 22.93 -2.28
CA GLU A 394 -17.96 24.30 -2.59
C GLU A 394 -18.76 24.85 -3.77
N GLU A 395 -18.72 24.16 -4.91
CA GLU A 395 -19.40 24.56 -6.14
C GLU A 395 -20.94 24.59 -5.97
N GLU A 396 -21.51 23.64 -5.22
CA GLU A 396 -22.94 23.63 -4.90
C GLU A 396 -23.34 24.79 -3.99
N LEU A 397 -22.50 25.14 -3.00
CA LEU A 397 -22.72 26.31 -2.15
C LEU A 397 -22.62 27.62 -2.96
N GLU A 398 -21.71 27.71 -3.91
CA GLU A 398 -21.60 28.84 -4.84
C GLU A 398 -22.88 29.01 -5.66
N LEU A 399 -23.38 27.95 -6.31
CA LEU A 399 -24.65 28.00 -7.04
C LEU A 399 -25.84 28.42 -6.17
N LEU A 400 -25.88 27.98 -4.91
CA LEU A 400 -26.95 28.37 -3.97
C LEU A 400 -26.81 29.83 -3.49
N CYS A 401 -25.61 30.41 -3.55
CA CYS A 401 -25.34 31.79 -3.15
C CYS A 401 -25.45 32.80 -4.30
N ASP A 402 -25.24 32.39 -5.55
CA ASP A 402 -25.40 33.26 -6.73
C ASP A 402 -26.82 33.83 -6.88
N ASN A 403 -27.80 33.26 -6.16
CA ASN A 403 -29.19 33.69 -6.14
C ASN A 403 -29.56 34.69 -5.01
N GLY A 404 -28.61 35.24 -4.23
CA GLY A 404 -28.89 36.28 -3.21
C GLY A 404 -27.85 36.41 -2.08
N LYS A 405 -28.11 37.29 -1.09
CA LYS A 405 -27.22 37.52 0.08
C LYS A 405 -27.01 36.23 0.88
N GLY A 406 -25.94 35.48 0.62
CA GLY A 406 -25.73 34.13 1.18
C GLY A 406 -24.29 33.76 1.55
N TYR A 407 -23.31 34.66 1.42
CA TYR A 407 -21.87 34.38 1.55
C TYR A 407 -21.41 33.76 2.87
N LYS A 408 -22.23 33.81 3.93
CA LYS A 408 -21.89 33.20 5.22
C LYS A 408 -21.64 31.70 5.10
N ALA A 409 -22.39 30.98 4.28
CA ALA A 409 -22.20 29.53 4.11
C ALA A 409 -20.85 29.21 3.46
N ILE A 410 -20.49 29.93 2.39
CA ILE A 410 -19.18 29.83 1.71
C ILE A 410 -18.05 30.23 2.68
N TYR A 411 -18.24 31.29 3.47
CA TYR A 411 -17.28 31.67 4.50
C TYR A 411 -17.09 30.58 5.55
N ASP A 412 -18.18 30.00 6.08
CA ASP A 412 -18.13 28.93 7.07
C ASP A 412 -17.42 27.68 6.50
N TYR A 413 -17.64 27.37 5.22
CA TYR A 413 -16.89 26.33 4.49
C TYR A 413 -15.38 26.60 4.47
N HIS A 414 -14.94 27.76 3.98
CA HIS A 414 -13.51 28.06 3.92
C HIS A 414 -12.85 28.12 5.31
N VAL A 415 -13.58 28.60 6.33
CA VAL A 415 -13.12 28.57 7.72
C VAL A 415 -12.92 27.14 8.21
N TYR A 416 -13.84 26.22 7.88
CA TYR A 416 -13.70 24.81 8.22
C TYR A 416 -12.46 24.19 7.56
N VAL A 417 -12.33 24.34 6.24
CA VAL A 417 -11.21 23.81 5.45
C VAL A 417 -9.88 24.34 6.01
N ARG A 418 -9.77 25.66 6.21
CA ARG A 418 -8.57 26.29 6.77
C ARG A 418 -8.22 25.76 8.16
N LYS A 419 -9.21 25.62 9.05
CA LYS A 419 -8.99 25.08 10.41
C LYS A 419 -8.52 23.63 10.38
N LYS A 420 -9.09 22.77 9.52
CA LYS A 420 -8.64 21.38 9.37
C LYS A 420 -7.23 21.28 8.79
N SER A 421 -6.91 22.07 7.76
CA SER A 421 -5.56 22.11 7.19
C SER A 421 -4.50 22.52 8.22
N MET A 422 -4.78 23.54 9.04
CA MET A 422 -3.87 23.98 10.11
C MET A 422 -3.66 22.91 11.19
N ARG A 423 -4.70 22.15 11.56
CA ARG A 423 -4.58 21.05 12.53
C ARG A 423 -3.67 19.92 12.02
N ILE A 424 -3.68 19.65 10.72
CA ILE A 424 -2.84 18.61 10.10
C ILE A 424 -1.38 19.07 10.02
N MET A 425 -1.13 20.33 9.65
CA MET A 425 0.22 20.89 9.65
C MET A 425 0.84 20.87 11.06
N ASN A 426 0.07 21.21 12.09
CA ASN A 426 0.54 21.18 13.48
C ASN A 426 0.76 19.76 14.03
N LYS A 427 0.12 18.73 13.44
CA LYS A 427 0.39 17.33 13.77
C LYS A 427 1.62 16.76 13.06
N ARG A 428 1.97 17.28 11.88
CA ARG A 428 3.18 16.89 11.11
C ARG A 428 4.47 17.60 11.54
N GLY A 429 4.35 18.64 12.38
CA GLY A 429 5.48 19.41 12.92
C GLY A 429 5.87 19.05 14.36
N LYS A 430 5.27 18.00 14.92
CA LYS A 430 5.71 17.32 16.14
C LYS A 430 6.20 15.94 15.74
#